data_AF-A0A960B2V3-F1
#
_entry.id   AF-A0A960B2V3-F1
#
_cell.length_a   1.000
_cell.length_b   1.000
_cell.length_c   1.000
_cell.angle_alpha   90.00
_cell.angle_beta   90.00
_cell.angle_gamma   90.00
#
_symmetry.space_group_name_H-M   'P 1'
#
loop_
_entity.id
_entity.type
_entity.pdbx_description
1 polymer ?
#
loop_
_entity_poly.entity_id
_entity_poly.type
_entity_poly.pdbx_seq_one_letter_code
_entity_poly.pdbx_strand_id
1 'polypeptide(L)'
;MRRLRAECDWKASQTHRSLVRYLLEEAHETAEAIESGDPGHLREELGDLLLQIWFHAVIAEESGDFTLEDVTADIIAKMHRRNPHVFGTAAHDPSAEVPGSDPRSARSGARLDAVTINEVWESIKAAEKQRESPVDGIPSSLPALLYADKVLDRLAREARRTTGAHVATSGGRNGHLGGQDGAPRGTTPGTSAEIGERLLDVVRDARAAGVDPEQALRDAVRRTIAAADTGRPADTGRPADTGGPAT
;
A
#
# COMPACT_ATOMS: atom_id res chain seq x y z
N MET A 1 4.51 -14.95 22.50
CA MET A 1 4.33 -13.57 23.02
C MET A 1 3.82 -13.52 24.47
N ARG A 2 2.67 -14.13 24.82
CA ARG A 2 2.14 -14.15 26.22
C ARG A 2 3.20 -14.36 27.30
N ARG A 3 4.00 -15.43 27.16
CA ARG A 3 5.13 -15.72 28.06
C ARG A 3 6.18 -14.58 28.12
N LEU A 4 6.52 -13.98 26.97
CA LEU A 4 7.48 -12.88 26.91
C LEU A 4 6.95 -11.63 27.61
N ARG A 5 5.66 -11.32 27.50
CA ARG A 5 5.05 -10.21 28.24
C ARG A 5 4.97 -10.49 29.74
N ALA A 6 4.79 -11.75 30.15
CA ALA A 6 4.81 -12.13 31.56
C ALA A 6 6.21 -12.14 32.19
N GLU A 7 7.25 -12.50 31.43
CA GLU A 7 8.59 -12.78 31.95
C GLU A 7 9.65 -11.70 31.57
N CYS A 8 9.29 -10.66 30.81
CA CYS A 8 10.24 -9.61 30.41
C CYS A 8 9.64 -8.20 30.52
N ASP A 9 10.20 -7.41 31.45
CA ASP A 9 9.74 -6.04 31.78
C ASP A 9 9.63 -5.11 30.57
N TRP A 10 10.58 -5.19 29.63
CA TRP A 10 10.51 -4.38 28.42
C TRP A 10 9.31 -4.77 27.56
N LYS A 11 9.01 -6.07 27.41
CA LYS A 11 7.87 -6.53 26.61
C LYS A 11 6.56 -6.23 27.32
N ALA A 12 6.52 -6.38 28.64
CA ALA A 12 5.37 -6.03 29.48
C ALA A 12 5.00 -4.55 29.37
N SER A 13 5.99 -3.66 29.36
CA SER A 13 5.78 -2.20 29.31
C SER A 13 5.34 -1.65 27.95
N GLN A 14 5.34 -2.47 26.88
CA GLN A 14 4.87 -2.02 25.57
C GLN A 14 3.36 -1.83 25.52
N THR A 15 2.93 -0.79 24.81
CA THR A 15 1.54 -0.42 24.54
C THR A 15 1.30 -0.34 23.03
N HIS A 16 0.04 -0.32 22.58
CA HIS A 16 -0.25 -0.08 21.16
C HIS A 16 0.46 1.17 20.62
N ARG A 17 0.47 2.26 21.39
CA ARG A 17 1.07 3.52 20.98
C ARG A 17 2.60 3.46 20.91
N SER A 18 3.27 2.80 21.85
CA SER A 18 4.73 2.71 21.83
C SER A 18 5.24 1.84 20.68
N LEU A 19 4.42 0.89 20.21
CA LEU A 19 4.78 -0.03 19.13
C LEU A 19 4.54 0.52 17.71
N VAL A 20 3.81 1.63 17.55
CA VAL A 20 3.52 2.21 16.22
C VAL A 20 4.80 2.48 15.42
N ARG A 21 5.86 2.95 16.07
CA ARG A 21 7.15 3.20 15.42
C ARG A 21 7.70 1.92 14.79
N TYR A 22 7.81 0.85 15.58
CA TYR A 22 8.36 -0.42 15.12
C TYR A 22 7.47 -1.02 14.02
N LEU A 23 6.14 -0.98 14.15
CA LEU A 23 5.23 -1.41 13.09
C LEU A 23 5.49 -0.71 11.74
N LEU A 24 5.79 0.59 11.77
CA LEU A 24 6.13 1.33 10.55
C LEU A 24 7.51 0.96 10.02
N GLU A 25 8.50 0.76 10.90
CA GLU A 25 9.84 0.29 10.54
C GLU A 25 9.75 -1.08 9.84
N GLU A 26 9.13 -2.09 10.46
CA GLU A 26 8.99 -3.44 9.87
C GLU A 26 8.22 -3.42 8.53
N ALA A 27 7.21 -2.55 8.40
CA ALA A 27 6.46 -2.41 7.15
C ALA A 27 7.31 -1.82 6.02
N HIS A 28 8.25 -0.92 6.35
CA HIS A 28 9.19 -0.36 5.38
C HIS A 28 10.34 -1.31 5.06
N GLU A 29 10.87 -2.03 6.05
CA GLU A 29 11.90 -3.06 5.85
C GLU A 29 11.34 -4.23 5.02
N THR A 30 10.10 -4.66 5.28
CA THR A 30 9.38 -5.62 4.42
C THR A 30 9.26 -5.10 2.99
N ALA A 31 8.93 -3.82 2.78
CA ALA A 31 8.84 -3.24 1.45
C ALA A 31 10.21 -3.25 0.74
N GLU A 32 11.28 -2.89 1.44
CA GLU A 32 12.64 -2.93 0.93
C GLU A 32 13.07 -4.36 0.56
N ALA A 33 12.74 -5.35 1.38
CA ALA A 33 13.02 -6.76 1.11
C ALA A 33 12.29 -7.26 -0.16
N ILE A 34 11.04 -6.84 -0.37
CA ILE A 34 10.32 -7.12 -1.63
C ILE A 34 11.04 -6.49 -2.83
N GLU A 35 11.45 -5.23 -2.69
CA GLU A 35 12.04 -4.45 -3.78
C GLU A 35 13.47 -4.88 -4.14
N SER A 36 14.23 -5.40 -3.17
CA SER A 36 15.55 -5.98 -3.39
C SER A 36 15.51 -7.39 -4.02
N GLY A 37 14.36 -8.07 -3.94
CA GLY A 37 14.18 -9.41 -4.51
C GLY A 37 14.90 -10.52 -3.75
N ASP A 38 15.28 -10.29 -2.48
CA ASP A 38 15.92 -11.29 -1.61
C ASP A 38 14.84 -12.10 -0.85
N PRO A 39 14.63 -13.39 -1.17
CA PRO A 39 13.61 -14.20 -0.49
C PRO A 39 13.95 -14.53 0.96
N GLY A 40 15.24 -14.55 1.32
CA GLY A 40 15.70 -14.82 2.68
C GLY A 40 15.36 -13.64 3.59
N HIS A 41 15.77 -12.45 3.16
CA HIS A 41 15.45 -11.18 3.84
C HIS A 41 13.93 -10.98 3.91
N LEU A 42 13.20 -11.21 2.82
CA LEU A 42 11.73 -11.10 2.82
C LEU A 42 11.06 -11.99 3.88
N ARG A 43 11.58 -13.21 4.09
CA ARG A 43 11.04 -14.13 5.08
C ARG A 43 11.27 -13.63 6.51
N GLU A 44 12.42 -13.02 6.77
CA GLU A 44 12.77 -12.40 8.06
C GLU A 44 11.82 -11.25 8.37
N GLU A 45 11.72 -10.29 7.45
CA GLU A 45 10.88 -9.09 7.60
C GLU A 45 9.39 -9.41 7.74
N LEU A 46 8.88 -10.41 6.99
CA LEU A 46 7.51 -10.88 7.18
C LEU A 46 7.28 -11.49 8.57
N GLY A 47 8.33 -12.08 9.16
CA GLY A 47 8.31 -12.60 10.53
C GLY A 47 8.23 -11.47 11.56
N ASP A 48 9.00 -10.41 11.37
CA ASP A 48 9.01 -9.26 12.28
C ASP A 48 7.74 -8.41 12.15
N LEU A 49 7.20 -8.25 10.94
CA LEU A 49 5.87 -7.67 10.75
C LEU A 49 4.77 -8.51 11.43
N LEU A 50 4.85 -9.84 11.35
CA LEU A 50 3.93 -10.74 12.06
C LEU A 50 4.09 -10.65 13.58
N LEU A 51 5.31 -10.43 14.08
CA LEU A 51 5.59 -10.21 15.49
C LEU A 51 4.85 -8.99 16.03
N GLN A 52 4.78 -7.90 15.25
CA GLN A 52 4.02 -6.70 15.62
C GLN A 52 2.52 -6.99 15.76
N ILE A 53 1.94 -7.78 14.85
CA ILE A 53 0.53 -8.23 14.92
C ILE A 53 0.30 -9.02 16.22
N TRP A 54 1.20 -9.95 16.55
CA TRP A 54 1.14 -10.73 17.79
C TRP A 54 1.24 -9.86 19.05
N PHE A 55 2.11 -8.84 19.06
CA PHE A 55 2.19 -7.90 20.18
C PHE A 55 0.86 -7.19 20.42
N HIS A 56 0.27 -6.61 19.38
CA HIS A 56 -1.00 -5.91 19.51
C HIS A 56 -2.14 -6.83 19.93
N ALA A 57 -2.19 -8.05 19.41
CA ALA A 57 -3.21 -9.03 19.80
C ALA A 57 -3.11 -9.42 21.28
N VAL A 58 -1.90 -9.63 21.82
CA VAL A 58 -1.74 -9.96 23.25
C VAL A 58 -2.02 -8.76 24.15
N ILE A 59 -1.67 -7.54 23.75
CA ILE A 59 -2.02 -6.32 24.51
C ILE A 59 -3.55 -6.14 24.60
N ALA A 60 -4.26 -6.39 23.49
CA ALA A 60 -5.71 -6.34 23.47
C ALA A 60 -6.35 -7.45 24.32
N GLU A 61 -5.79 -8.67 24.27
CA GLU A 61 -6.22 -9.82 25.08
C GLU A 61 -6.09 -9.53 26.58
N GLU A 62 -4.97 -8.92 27.01
CA GLU A 62 -4.75 -8.49 28.40
C GLU A 62 -5.78 -7.46 28.89
N SER A 63 -6.38 -6.70 27.95
CA SER A 63 -7.43 -5.72 28.25
C SER A 63 -8.85 -6.29 28.09
N GLY A 64 -8.98 -7.56 27.67
CA GLY A 64 -10.27 -8.21 27.41
C GLY A 64 -10.98 -7.75 26.14
N ASP A 65 -10.28 -7.09 25.22
CA ASP A 65 -10.88 -6.49 24.02
C ASP A 65 -11.03 -7.51 22.88
N PHE A 66 -9.92 -8.12 22.45
CA PHE A 66 -9.90 -9.15 21.39
C PHE A 66 -8.63 -9.98 21.46
N THR A 67 -8.64 -11.14 20.81
CA THR A 67 -7.54 -12.09 20.72
C THR A 67 -6.95 -12.17 19.32
N LEU A 68 -5.84 -12.89 19.16
CA LEU A 68 -5.30 -13.19 17.84
C LEU A 68 -6.28 -14.05 17.03
N GLU A 69 -6.97 -14.97 17.70
CA GLU A 69 -8.00 -15.82 17.13
C GLU A 69 -9.13 -14.98 16.52
N ASP A 70 -9.60 -13.94 17.21
CA ASP A 70 -10.61 -13.00 16.69
C ASP A 70 -10.12 -12.26 15.43
N VAL A 71 -8.88 -11.74 15.47
CA VAL A 71 -8.26 -11.08 14.30
C VAL A 71 -8.21 -12.03 13.10
N THR A 72 -7.84 -13.29 13.32
CA THR A 72 -7.80 -14.31 12.25
C THR A 72 -9.19 -14.70 11.75
N ALA A 73 -10.18 -14.83 12.63
CA ALA A 73 -11.55 -15.13 12.26
C ALA A 73 -12.15 -14.01 11.40
N ASP A 74 -11.91 -12.76 11.76
CA ASP A 74 -12.40 -11.59 11.03
C ASP A 74 -11.80 -11.47 9.63
N ILE A 75 -10.49 -11.69 9.47
CA ILE A 75 -9.86 -11.67 8.14
C ILE A 75 -10.38 -12.84 7.28
N ILE A 76 -10.52 -14.05 7.84
CA ILE A 76 -11.07 -15.21 7.13
C ILE A 76 -12.50 -14.92 6.66
N ALA A 77 -13.38 -14.47 7.56
CA ALA A 77 -14.75 -14.13 7.23
C ALA A 77 -14.83 -13.03 6.16
N LYS A 78 -13.95 -12.01 6.24
CA LYS A 78 -13.85 -10.96 5.22
C LYS A 78 -13.38 -11.51 3.87
N MET A 79 -12.42 -12.45 3.83
CA MET A 79 -11.99 -13.09 2.59
C MET A 79 -13.10 -13.92 1.96
N HIS A 80 -13.90 -14.64 2.76
CA HIS A 80 -15.06 -15.35 2.23
C HIS A 80 -16.09 -14.40 1.63
N ARG A 81 -16.47 -13.34 2.36
CA ARG A 81 -17.48 -12.38 1.89
C ARG A 81 -17.07 -11.64 0.62
N ARG A 82 -15.79 -11.24 0.50
CA ARG A 82 -15.31 -10.43 -0.63
C ARG A 82 -14.84 -11.22 -1.84
N ASN A 83 -14.78 -12.55 -1.75
CA ASN A 83 -14.41 -13.42 -2.87
C ASN A 83 -15.51 -14.46 -3.18
N PRO A 84 -16.75 -14.02 -3.50
CA PRO A 84 -17.83 -14.95 -3.83
C PRO A 84 -17.54 -15.81 -5.06
N HIS A 85 -16.68 -15.33 -5.97
CA HIS A 85 -16.19 -16.07 -7.13
C HIS A 85 -15.29 -17.27 -6.77
N VAL A 86 -14.71 -17.30 -5.56
CA VAL A 86 -13.89 -18.42 -5.05
C VAL A 86 -14.71 -19.31 -4.12
N PHE A 87 -15.48 -18.71 -3.21
CA PHE A 87 -16.12 -19.43 -2.10
C PHE A 87 -17.64 -19.62 -2.24
N GLY A 88 -18.26 -19.08 -3.30
CA GLY A 88 -19.71 -19.11 -3.50
C GLY A 88 -20.48 -18.08 -2.66
N THR A 89 -21.79 -17.94 -2.92
CA THR A 89 -22.69 -16.94 -2.29
C THR A 89 -23.22 -17.29 -0.92
N ALA A 90 -22.80 -18.39 -0.29
CA ALA A 90 -23.42 -18.88 0.94
C ALA A 90 -23.39 -17.89 2.13
N ALA A 91 -22.66 -16.77 2.01
CA ALA A 91 -22.56 -15.69 3.00
C ALA A 91 -23.27 -14.38 2.58
N HIS A 92 -24.06 -14.35 1.50
CA HIS A 92 -24.81 -13.17 1.03
C HIS A 92 -26.31 -13.47 0.92
N ASP A 93 -27.12 -12.40 0.88
CA ASP A 93 -28.55 -12.48 0.58
C ASP A 93 -28.76 -13.30 -0.70
N PRO A 94 -29.46 -14.45 -0.64
CA PRO A 94 -29.66 -15.33 -1.79
C PRO A 94 -30.47 -14.67 -2.92
N SER A 95 -31.06 -13.50 -2.70
CA SER A 95 -31.78 -12.71 -3.70
C SER A 95 -30.91 -11.71 -4.48
N ALA A 96 -29.67 -11.45 -4.03
CA ALA A 96 -28.76 -10.53 -4.71
C ALA A 96 -27.99 -11.25 -5.83
N GLU A 97 -28.23 -10.87 -7.10
CA GLU A 97 -27.38 -11.28 -8.21
C GLU A 97 -25.98 -10.66 -8.04
N VAL A 98 -25.00 -11.51 -7.70
CA VAL A 98 -23.59 -11.11 -7.64
C VAL A 98 -22.89 -11.67 -8.89
N PRO A 99 -22.27 -10.83 -9.73
CA PRO A 99 -21.50 -11.31 -10.88
C PRO A 99 -20.44 -12.34 -10.45
N GLY A 100 -20.40 -13.50 -11.12
CA GLY A 100 -19.47 -14.57 -10.81
C GLY A 100 -19.85 -15.48 -9.64
N SER A 101 -21.05 -15.30 -9.09
CA SER A 101 -21.52 -16.01 -7.90
C SER A 101 -22.39 -17.23 -8.23
N ASP A 102 -22.64 -17.47 -9.52
CA ASP A 102 -23.34 -18.66 -10.00
C ASP A 102 -22.48 -19.91 -9.76
N PRO A 103 -22.93 -20.88 -8.94
CA PRO A 103 -22.20 -22.13 -8.75
C PRO A 103 -22.08 -22.98 -10.04
N ARG A 104 -22.74 -22.61 -11.15
CA ARG A 104 -22.48 -23.16 -12.49
C ARG A 104 -21.35 -22.45 -13.25
N SER A 105 -21.03 -21.18 -12.98
CA SER A 105 -19.87 -20.49 -13.56
C SER A 105 -18.55 -21.03 -13.00
N ALA A 106 -18.52 -21.36 -11.71
CA ALA A 106 -17.41 -22.10 -11.09
C ALA A 106 -17.19 -23.49 -11.72
N ARG A 107 -18.26 -24.11 -12.26
CA ARG A 107 -18.22 -25.40 -12.99
C ARG A 107 -17.94 -25.25 -14.49
N SER A 108 -18.17 -24.08 -15.09
CA SER A 108 -17.94 -23.85 -16.52
C SER A 108 -16.48 -23.54 -16.86
N GLY A 109 -15.63 -23.34 -15.86
CA GLY A 109 -14.22 -22.97 -16.05
C GLY A 109 -14.01 -21.55 -16.61
N ALA A 110 -15.08 -20.75 -16.74
CA ALA A 110 -14.99 -19.36 -17.14
C ALA A 110 -14.40 -18.53 -16.00
N ARG A 111 -13.08 -18.34 -16.04
CA ARG A 111 -12.34 -17.53 -15.08
C ARG A 111 -12.68 -16.05 -15.31
N LEU A 112 -13.17 -15.37 -14.28
CA LEU A 112 -13.28 -13.91 -14.31
C LEU A 112 -11.89 -13.29 -14.50
N ASP A 113 -11.80 -12.23 -15.30
CA ASP A 113 -10.57 -11.46 -15.39
C ASP A 113 -10.32 -10.64 -14.11
N ALA A 114 -9.09 -10.16 -13.95
CA ALA A 114 -8.67 -9.42 -12.76
C ALA A 114 -9.40 -8.07 -12.57
N VAL A 115 -9.85 -7.44 -13.66
CA VAL A 115 -10.58 -6.17 -13.61
C VAL A 115 -11.95 -6.42 -12.99
N THR A 116 -12.68 -7.42 -13.51
CA THR A 116 -13.99 -7.82 -13.00
C THR A 116 -13.91 -8.27 -11.53
N ILE A 117 -12.88 -9.04 -11.16
CA ILE A 117 -12.66 -9.45 -9.76
C ILE A 117 -12.47 -8.23 -8.83
N ASN A 118 -11.66 -7.26 -9.26
CA ASN A 118 -11.40 -6.05 -8.49
C ASN A 118 -12.66 -5.16 -8.37
N GLU A 119 -13.48 -5.07 -9.41
CA GLU A 119 -14.76 -4.35 -9.38
C GLU A 119 -15.74 -4.96 -8.38
N VAL A 120 -15.88 -6.29 -8.36
CA VAL A 120 -16.70 -7.01 -7.37
C VAL A 120 -16.17 -6.80 -5.95
N TRP A 121 -14.85 -6.88 -5.75
CA TRP A 121 -14.26 -6.63 -4.44
C TRP A 121 -14.57 -5.22 -3.93
N GLU A 122 -14.42 -4.21 -4.79
CA GLU A 122 -14.64 -2.82 -4.42
C GLU A 122 -16.13 -2.49 -4.21
N SER A 123 -17.05 -3.15 -4.93
CA SER A 123 -18.50 -2.97 -4.71
C SER A 123 -18.94 -3.52 -3.35
N ILE A 124 -18.49 -4.73 -2.98
CA ILE A 124 -18.77 -5.34 -1.66
C ILE A 124 -18.18 -4.46 -0.55
N LYS A 125 -16.93 -4.00 -0.71
CA LYS A 125 -16.27 -3.09 0.24
C LYS A 125 -16.99 -1.74 0.38
N ALA A 126 -17.65 -1.25 -0.67
CA ALA A 126 -18.44 -0.04 -0.61
C ALA A 126 -19.75 -0.27 0.15
N ALA A 127 -20.44 -1.39 -0.09
CA ALA A 127 -21.67 -1.76 0.63
C ALA A 127 -21.44 -1.99 2.13
N GLU A 128 -20.29 -2.56 2.52
CA GLU A 128 -19.93 -2.80 3.92
C GLU A 128 -19.60 -1.52 4.72
N LYS A 129 -19.30 -0.40 4.06
CA LYS A 129 -18.82 0.83 4.72
C LYS A 129 -19.82 1.98 4.54
N GLN A 130 -20.55 2.30 5.60
CA GLN A 130 -21.28 3.56 5.73
C GLN A 130 -20.25 4.68 5.98
N ARG A 131 -19.87 5.43 4.95
CA ARG A 131 -18.96 6.58 5.07
C ARG A 131 -19.76 7.88 5.05
N GLU A 132 -19.34 8.86 5.84
CA GLU A 132 -19.94 10.20 5.85
C GLU A 132 -19.32 11.09 4.73
N SER A 133 -18.06 10.84 4.39
CA SER A 133 -17.31 11.52 3.33
C SER A 133 -16.57 10.55 2.40
N PRO A 134 -16.38 10.91 1.11
CA PRO A 134 -15.68 10.06 0.14
C PRO A 134 -14.25 9.69 0.53
N VAL A 135 -13.58 10.58 1.28
CA VAL A 135 -12.18 10.42 1.70
C VAL A 135 -12.03 9.80 3.10
N ASP A 136 -13.13 9.42 3.74
CA ASP A 136 -13.09 8.85 5.09
C ASP A 136 -12.32 7.52 5.14
N GLY A 137 -11.48 7.42 6.16
CA GLY A 137 -10.65 6.25 6.44
C GLY A 137 -9.36 6.16 5.60
N ILE A 138 -8.94 7.24 4.94
CA ILE A 138 -7.56 7.36 4.42
C ILE A 138 -6.66 7.77 5.59
N PRO A 139 -5.65 6.96 5.97
CA PRO A 139 -4.72 7.34 7.03
C PRO A 139 -3.90 8.56 6.60
N SER A 140 -3.87 9.60 7.44
CA SER A 140 -3.08 10.81 7.19
C SER A 140 -1.57 10.59 7.33
N SER A 141 -1.15 9.46 7.92
CA SER A 141 0.26 9.08 8.05
C SER A 141 0.85 8.45 6.79
N LEU A 142 0.07 8.28 5.72
CA LEU A 142 0.60 7.78 4.46
C LEU A 142 1.63 8.76 3.86
N PRO A 143 2.65 8.25 3.16
CA PRO A 143 3.52 9.07 2.32
C PRO A 143 2.71 9.97 1.37
N ALA A 144 3.20 11.18 1.12
CA ALA A 144 2.40 12.24 0.51
C ALA A 144 1.84 11.89 -0.87
N LEU A 145 2.62 11.20 -1.73
CA LEU A 145 2.15 10.83 -3.08
C LEU A 145 1.12 9.71 -3.02
N LEU A 146 1.33 8.71 -2.16
CA LEU A 146 0.35 7.65 -1.92
C LEU A 146 -0.94 8.19 -1.28
N TYR A 147 -0.84 9.15 -0.37
CA TYR A 147 -1.98 9.84 0.21
C TYR A 147 -2.77 10.59 -0.88
N ALA A 148 -2.08 11.37 -1.71
CA ALA A 148 -2.68 12.10 -2.82
C ALA A 148 -3.37 11.17 -3.83
N ASP A 149 -2.72 10.06 -4.23
CA ASP A 149 -3.33 9.08 -5.14
C ASP A 149 -4.62 8.49 -4.57
N LYS A 150 -4.63 8.09 -3.28
CA LYS A 150 -5.83 7.55 -2.63
C LYS A 150 -6.96 8.59 -2.51
N VAL A 151 -6.63 9.84 -2.23
CA VAL A 151 -7.63 10.92 -2.17
C VAL A 151 -8.24 11.13 -3.55
N LEU A 152 -7.42 11.26 -4.60
CA LEU A 152 -7.88 11.43 -5.97
C LEU A 152 -8.70 10.22 -6.47
N ASP A 153 -8.30 9.00 -6.10
CA ASP A 153 -9.08 7.77 -6.37
C ASP A 153 -10.49 7.85 -5.81
N ARG A 154 -10.62 8.24 -4.54
CA ARG A 154 -11.91 8.35 -3.85
C ARG A 154 -12.79 9.42 -4.48
N LEU A 155 -12.24 10.60 -4.73
CA LEU A 155 -12.98 11.70 -5.34
C LEU A 155 -13.45 11.35 -6.76
N ALA A 156 -12.59 10.71 -7.57
CA ALA A 156 -12.97 10.28 -8.91
C ALA A 156 -14.06 9.21 -8.90
N ARG A 157 -14.04 8.29 -7.93
CA ARG A 157 -15.10 7.27 -7.76
C ARG A 157 -16.42 7.90 -7.37
N GLU A 158 -16.41 8.85 -6.45
CA GLU A 158 -17.62 9.55 -6.04
C GLU A 158 -18.22 10.37 -7.17
N ALA A 159 -17.38 11.07 -7.93
CA ALA A 159 -17.81 11.79 -9.13
C ALA A 159 -18.49 10.86 -10.15
N ARG A 160 -17.95 9.65 -10.39
CA ARG A 160 -18.58 8.67 -11.29
C ARG A 160 -19.94 8.19 -10.78
N ARG A 161 -20.10 7.99 -9.46
CA ARG A 161 -21.39 7.59 -8.88
C ARG A 161 -22.45 8.66 -9.02
N THR A 162 -22.10 9.92 -8.73
CA THR A 162 -23.06 11.03 -8.71
C THR A 162 -23.45 11.51 -10.10
N THR A 163 -22.56 11.44 -11.08
CA THR A 163 -22.81 11.91 -12.46
C THR A 163 -23.41 10.85 -13.38
N GLY A 164 -23.48 9.57 -12.96
CA GLY A 164 -23.92 8.46 -13.81
C GLY A 164 -23.02 8.21 -15.02
N ALA A 165 -21.83 8.84 -15.07
CA ALA A 165 -20.89 8.68 -16.16
C ALA A 165 -20.25 7.30 -16.10
N HIS A 166 -20.75 6.36 -16.92
CA HIS A 166 -19.99 5.18 -17.34
C HIS A 166 -18.82 5.65 -18.23
N VAL A 167 -17.75 6.14 -17.61
CA VAL A 167 -16.45 6.11 -18.29
C VAL A 167 -16.02 4.66 -18.24
N ALA A 168 -16.12 3.96 -19.37
CA ALA A 168 -15.58 2.63 -19.54
C ALA A 168 -14.14 2.63 -19.01
N THR A 169 -13.90 1.97 -17.88
CA THR A 169 -12.55 1.60 -17.46
C THR A 169 -12.10 0.48 -18.38
N SER A 170 -11.78 0.83 -19.62
CA SER A 170 -10.99 -0.07 -20.45
C SER A 170 -9.60 -0.10 -19.81
N GLY A 171 -9.30 -1.21 -19.14
CA GLY A 171 -7.91 -1.63 -19.03
C GLY A 171 -7.33 -1.64 -20.43
N GLY A 172 -6.34 -0.78 -20.66
CA GLY A 172 -5.55 -0.77 -21.88
C GLY A 172 -6.14 0.03 -23.07
N ARG A 173 -5.39 1.09 -23.41
CA ARG A 173 -5.24 1.71 -24.74
C ARG A 173 -6.27 2.76 -25.17
N ASN A 174 -5.71 3.98 -25.32
CA ASN A 174 -6.17 5.12 -26.12
C ASN A 174 -7.55 5.72 -25.81
N GLY A 175 -7.53 6.76 -24.98
CA GLY A 175 -8.58 7.77 -24.88
C GLY A 175 -7.96 9.14 -24.64
N HIS A 176 -7.44 9.76 -25.69
CA HIS A 176 -7.03 11.17 -25.69
C HIS A 176 -8.29 12.03 -25.52
N LEU A 177 -8.48 12.63 -24.35
CA LEU A 177 -9.43 13.72 -24.14
C LEU A 177 -8.65 14.89 -23.55
N GLY A 178 -8.53 15.92 -24.38
CA GLY A 178 -7.63 17.06 -24.20
C GLY A 178 -7.95 17.93 -23.00
N GLY A 179 -6.89 18.57 -22.50
CA GLY A 179 -6.93 19.48 -21.37
C GLY A 179 -5.65 20.30 -21.22
N GLN A 180 -5.31 21.06 -22.27
CA GLN A 180 -4.39 22.20 -22.34
C GLN A 180 -2.89 21.95 -22.60
N ASP A 181 -2.46 22.48 -23.74
CA ASP A 181 -1.08 22.79 -24.10
C ASP A 181 -0.41 23.64 -23.02
N GLY A 182 0.33 22.99 -22.13
CA GLY A 182 1.25 23.65 -21.21
C GLY A 182 2.54 24.01 -21.96
N ALA A 183 2.59 25.20 -22.54
CA ALA A 183 3.84 25.85 -22.94
C ALA A 183 4.91 25.68 -21.84
N PRO A 184 6.23 25.62 -22.17
CA PRO A 184 7.28 25.47 -21.17
C PRO A 184 7.20 26.62 -20.16
N ARG A 185 6.61 26.37 -18.99
CA ARG A 185 6.53 27.36 -17.91
C ARG A 185 7.95 27.60 -17.44
N GLY A 186 8.41 28.84 -17.64
CA GLY A 186 9.74 29.30 -17.29
C GLY A 186 10.12 28.95 -15.85
N THR A 187 11.42 28.76 -15.67
CA THR A 187 12.15 28.42 -14.44
C THR A 187 12.15 29.55 -13.40
N THR A 188 10.99 30.08 -13.04
CA THR A 188 10.85 30.84 -11.79
C THR A 188 10.59 29.84 -10.67
N PRO A 189 11.34 29.85 -9.55
CA PRO A 189 11.00 29.02 -8.41
C PRO A 189 9.59 29.41 -7.94
N GLY A 190 8.63 28.52 -8.18
CA GLY A 190 7.25 28.70 -7.72
C GLY A 190 7.20 28.74 -6.20
N THR A 191 6.19 29.40 -5.67
CA THR A 191 5.81 29.32 -4.25
C THR A 191 5.58 27.86 -3.84
N SER A 192 5.65 27.57 -2.53
CA SER A 192 5.36 26.23 -1.99
C SER A 192 4.00 25.68 -2.47
N ALA A 193 2.98 26.55 -2.56
CA ALA A 193 1.66 26.18 -3.07
C ALA A 193 1.69 25.78 -4.55
N GLU A 194 2.39 26.54 -5.39
CA GLU A 194 2.51 26.23 -6.82
C GLU A 194 3.30 24.93 -7.06
N ILE A 195 4.31 24.64 -6.24
CA ILE A 195 5.02 23.36 -6.28
C ILE A 195 4.09 22.23 -5.86
N GLY A 196 3.29 22.42 -4.80
CA GLY A 196 2.30 21.45 -4.34
C GLY A 196 1.30 21.07 -5.44
N GLU A 197 0.73 22.06 -6.13
CA GLU A 197 -0.20 21.80 -7.25
C GLU A 197 0.49 21.05 -8.40
N ARG A 198 1.73 21.40 -8.74
CA ARG A 198 2.50 20.67 -9.77
C ARG A 198 2.76 19.22 -9.38
N LEU A 199 3.07 18.94 -8.10
CA LEU A 199 3.23 17.57 -7.61
C LEU A 199 1.91 16.80 -7.68
N LEU A 200 0.78 17.46 -7.38
CA LEU A 200 -0.54 16.87 -7.49
C LEU A 200 -0.93 16.56 -8.95
N ASP A 201 -0.55 17.42 -9.90
CA ASP A 201 -0.72 17.16 -11.34
C ASP A 201 0.08 15.92 -11.78
N VAL A 202 1.33 15.76 -11.32
CA VAL A 202 2.13 14.55 -11.59
C VAL A 202 1.44 13.29 -11.05
N VAL A 203 0.80 13.36 -9.88
CA VAL A 203 0.02 12.24 -9.34
C VAL A 203 -1.20 11.93 -10.24
N ARG A 204 -1.90 12.95 -10.75
CA ARG A 204 -3.01 12.77 -11.70
C ARG A 204 -2.54 12.09 -12.99
N ASP A 205 -1.40 12.52 -13.53
CA ASP A 205 -0.82 11.95 -14.75
C ASP A 205 -0.39 10.48 -14.54
N ALA A 206 0.32 10.20 -13.45
CA ALA A 206 0.72 8.84 -13.08
C ALA A 206 -0.50 7.92 -12.99
N ARG A 207 -1.56 8.38 -12.32
CA ARG A 207 -2.81 7.65 -12.18
C ARG A 207 -3.50 7.38 -13.51
N ALA A 208 -3.55 8.38 -14.40
CA ALA A 208 -4.10 8.21 -15.76
C ALA A 208 -3.30 7.19 -16.58
N ALA A 209 -1.99 7.07 -16.32
CA ALA A 209 -1.11 6.07 -16.92
C ALA A 209 -1.14 4.70 -16.22
N GLY A 210 -1.87 4.54 -15.11
CA GLY A 210 -1.88 3.30 -14.32
C GLY A 210 -0.58 3.03 -13.55
N VAL A 211 0.18 4.09 -13.25
CA VAL A 211 1.46 4.05 -12.52
C VAL A 211 1.23 4.44 -11.07
N ASP A 212 1.81 3.69 -10.13
CA ASP A 212 1.90 4.09 -8.72
C ASP A 212 2.93 5.23 -8.59
N PRO A 213 2.51 6.47 -8.25
CA PRO A 213 3.41 7.63 -8.19
C PRO A 213 4.44 7.53 -7.06
N GLU A 214 4.08 6.90 -5.94
CA GLU A 214 4.99 6.72 -4.81
C GLU A 214 6.09 5.74 -5.18
N GLN A 215 5.73 4.59 -5.78
CA GLN A 215 6.71 3.62 -6.26
C GLN A 215 7.61 4.20 -7.35
N ALA A 216 7.02 4.92 -8.31
CA ALA A 216 7.78 5.52 -9.40
C ALA A 216 8.86 6.50 -8.89
N LEU A 217 8.52 7.30 -7.87
CA LEU A 217 9.49 8.19 -7.24
C LEU A 217 10.55 7.42 -6.45
N ARG A 218 10.17 6.39 -5.66
CA ARG A 218 11.14 5.53 -4.96
C ARG A 218 12.18 4.94 -5.91
N ASP A 219 11.73 4.38 -7.04
CA ASP A 219 12.61 3.80 -8.05
C ASP A 219 13.54 4.85 -8.68
N ALA A 220 13.02 6.06 -8.94
CA ALA A 220 13.82 7.16 -9.47
C ALA A 220 14.90 7.63 -8.47
N VAL A 221 14.55 7.72 -7.19
CA VAL A 221 15.50 8.07 -6.12
C VAL A 221 16.58 6.99 -5.99
N ARG A 222 16.22 5.71 -6.01
CA ARG A 222 17.19 4.60 -5.99
C ARG A 222 18.18 4.67 -7.15
N ARG A 223 17.70 4.89 -8.38
CA ARG A 223 18.58 5.07 -9.54
C ARG A 223 19.53 6.25 -9.35
N THR A 224 19.05 7.34 -8.75
CA THR A 224 19.86 8.53 -8.46
C THR A 224 20.96 8.24 -7.44
N ILE A 225 20.64 7.51 -6.36
CA ILE A 225 21.61 7.07 -5.34
C ILE A 225 22.66 6.15 -5.98
N ALA A 226 22.23 5.13 -6.72
CA ALA A 226 23.15 4.20 -7.39
C ALA A 226 24.09 4.91 -8.38
N ALA A 227 23.61 5.94 -9.09
CA ALA A 227 24.43 6.76 -9.97
C ALA A 227 25.46 7.60 -9.19
N ALA A 228 25.12 8.09 -8.01
CA ALA A 228 26.06 8.82 -7.14
C ALA A 228 27.16 7.90 -6.58
N ASP A 229 26.81 6.67 -6.18
CA ASP A 229 27.75 5.70 -5.62
C ASP A 229 28.76 5.19 -6.66
N THR A 230 28.32 4.99 -7.90
CA THR A 230 29.20 4.59 -9.02
C THR A 230 30.12 5.71 -9.50
N GLY A 231 29.78 6.97 -9.25
CA GLY A 231 30.58 8.15 -9.59
C GLY A 231 31.65 8.53 -8.55
N ARG A 232 31.69 7.86 -7.39
CA ARG A 232 32.69 8.13 -6.34
C ARG A 232 34.00 7.39 -6.70
N PRO A 233 35.14 8.09 -6.91
CA PRO A 233 36.40 7.42 -7.16
C PRO A 233 36.74 6.51 -5.96
N ALA A 234 37.21 5.29 -6.24
CA ALA A 234 37.74 4.39 -5.23
C ALA A 234 38.78 5.16 -4.39
N ASP A 235 38.60 5.19 -3.07
CA ASP A 235 39.59 5.69 -2.14
C ASP A 235 40.85 4.82 -2.30
N THR A 236 41.73 5.22 -3.20
CA THR A 236 43.05 4.61 -3.36
C THR A 236 43.82 4.99 -2.11
N GLY A 237 43.73 4.11 -1.12
CA GLY A 237 44.35 4.26 0.19
C GLY A 237 45.75 4.86 0.08
N ARG A 238 45.94 5.94 0.85
CA ARG A 238 47.25 6.55 1.09
C ARG A 238 48.26 5.43 1.43
N PRO A 239 49.38 5.30 0.70
CA PRO A 239 50.36 4.27 1.02
C PRO A 239 50.87 4.49 2.45
N ALA A 240 50.92 3.40 3.22
CA ALA A 240 51.50 3.37 4.55
C ALA A 240 52.93 3.92 4.48
N ASP A 241 53.14 5.04 5.18
CA ASP A 241 54.44 5.63 5.40
C ASP A 241 55.29 4.64 6.20
N THR A 242 56.12 3.86 5.48
CA THR A 242 57.13 2.99 6.05
C THR A 242 58.37 3.82 6.31
N GLY A 243 58.27 4.74 7.28
CA GLY A 243 59.41 5.42 7.88
C GLY A 243 60.24 4.43 8.67
N GLY A 244 61.30 3.90 8.05
CA GLY A 244 62.31 3.06 8.68
C GLY A 244 63.11 3.80 9.77
N PRO A 245 63.81 3.06 10.66
CA PRO A 245 64.46 3.63 11.83
C PRO A 245 65.79 4.29 11.46
N ALA A 246 66.00 5.52 11.93
CA ALA A 246 67.33 6.13 11.99
C ALA A 246 67.82 6.10 13.44
N THR A 247 68.88 5.32 13.62
CA THR A 247 69.95 5.34 14.64
C THR A 247 69.81 6.22 15.88
#